data_AF-A0A959V391-F1
#
_entry.id   AF-A0A959V391-F1
#
_cell.length_a   1.000
_cell.length_b   1.000
_cell.length_c   1.000
_cell.angle_alpha   90.00
_cell.angle_beta   90.00
_cell.angle_gamma   90.00
#
_symmetry.space_group_name_H-M   'P 1'
#
loop_
_entity.id
_entity.type
_entity.pdbx_description
1 polymer ?
#
loop_
_entity_poly.entity_id
_entity_poly.type
_entity_poly.pdbx_seq_one_letter_code
_entity_poly.pdbx_strand_id
1 'polypeptide(L)'
;MSPARILIDLVPIRPGRGGTGSGIWTHARHLVDELDQTDLVGLEVVVLVNPEQEEFFADLSRVKIRRFPGLGGSTMARLLWIHVVLPLVCLFLRARALH
;
A
#
# COMPACT_ATOMS: atom_id res chain seq x y z
N MET A 1 22.14 -11.16 -5.64
CA MET A 1 20.84 -11.02 -6.34
C MET A 1 20.10 -9.85 -5.71
N SER A 2 19.47 -8.97 -6.49
CA SER A 2 18.63 -7.91 -5.91
C SER A 2 17.43 -8.55 -5.20
N PRO A 3 17.02 -8.04 -4.02
CA PRO A 3 15.87 -8.58 -3.30
C PRO A 3 14.61 -8.47 -4.16
N ALA A 4 13.72 -9.45 -4.05
CA ALA A 4 12.42 -9.40 -4.68
C ALA A 4 11.60 -8.28 -4.03
N ARG A 5 10.94 -7.44 -4.83
CA ARG A 5 10.10 -6.36 -4.33
C ARG A 5 8.63 -6.72 -4.43
N ILE A 6 7.93 -6.62 -3.31
CA ILE A 6 6.47 -6.76 -3.25
C ILE A 6 5.87 -5.39 -2.96
N LEU A 7 4.75 -5.12 -3.59
CA LEU A 7 4.03 -3.88 -3.46
C LEU A 7 2.63 -4.13 -2.88
N ILE A 8 2.29 -3.41 -1.82
CA ILE A 8 0.96 -3.44 -1.19
C ILE A 8 0.29 -2.11 -1.51
N ASP A 9 -0.81 -2.16 -2.27
CA ASP A 9 -1.54 -0.95 -2.67
C ASP A 9 -2.67 -0.63 -1.68
N LEU A 10 -2.43 0.37 -0.81
CA LEU A 10 -3.45 0.87 0.12
C LEU A 10 -4.13 2.15 -0.35
N VAL A 11 -3.64 2.77 -1.43
CA VAL A 11 -4.15 4.05 -1.96
C VAL A 11 -5.67 4.06 -2.19
N PRO A 12 -6.32 3.00 -2.72
CA PRO A 12 -7.77 2.99 -2.92
C PRO A 12 -8.59 2.67 -1.65
N ILE A 13 -7.95 2.10 -0.63
CA ILE A 13 -8.58 1.77 0.64
C ILE A 13 -8.74 3.06 1.44
N ARG A 14 -9.89 3.25 2.09
CA ARG A 14 -10.08 4.41 2.98
C ARG A 14 -9.99 3.95 4.43
N PRO A 15 -9.29 4.69 5.29
CA PRO A 15 -9.43 4.51 6.73
C PRO A 15 -10.91 4.62 7.12
N GLY A 16 -11.46 3.56 7.70
CA GLY A 16 -12.86 3.56 8.12
C GLY A 16 -13.07 4.43 9.37
N ARG A 17 -14.18 5.17 9.44
CA ARG A 17 -14.67 5.86 10.66
C ARG A 17 -15.74 5.05 11.41
N GLY A 18 -15.64 3.71 11.39
CA GLY A 18 -16.64 2.77 11.91
C GLY A 18 -17.67 2.32 10.86
N GLY A 19 -18.00 1.02 10.83
CA GLY A 19 -18.91 0.37 9.87
C GLY A 19 -18.26 -0.76 9.04
N THR A 20 -18.98 -1.37 8.09
CA THR A 20 -18.50 -2.51 7.28
C THR A 20 -17.26 -2.22 6.42
N GLY A 21 -16.98 -0.95 6.12
CA GLY A 21 -15.77 -0.50 5.41
C GLY A 21 -14.50 -0.43 6.26
N SER A 22 -14.58 -0.58 7.60
CA SER A 22 -13.38 -0.54 8.46
C SER A 22 -12.57 -1.83 8.41
N GLY A 23 -13.19 -2.98 8.11
CA GLY A 23 -12.54 -4.29 8.18
C GLY A 23 -11.35 -4.42 7.24
N ILE A 24 -11.49 -4.01 5.98
CA ILE A 24 -10.41 -4.09 4.98
C ILE A 24 -9.23 -3.21 5.40
N TRP A 25 -9.50 -2.00 5.87
CA TRP A 25 -8.45 -1.09 6.35
C TRP A 25 -7.74 -1.66 7.58
N THR A 26 -8.48 -2.11 8.59
CA THR A 26 -7.90 -2.70 9.80
C THR A 26 -7.04 -3.91 9.48
N HIS A 27 -7.52 -4.79 8.59
CA HIS A 27 -6.78 -5.98 8.18
C HIS A 27 -5.52 -5.62 7.39
N ALA A 28 -5.63 -4.70 6.44
CA ALA A 28 -4.49 -4.24 5.65
C ALA A 28 -3.43 -3.56 6.53
N ARG A 29 -3.84 -2.75 7.51
CA ARG A 29 -2.94 -2.14 8.50
C ARG A 29 -2.23 -3.21 9.32
N HIS A 30 -2.97 -4.18 9.85
CA HIS A 30 -2.40 -5.29 10.62
C HIS A 30 -1.40 -6.11 9.80
N LEU A 31 -1.71 -6.39 8.53
CA LEU A 31 -0.77 -7.07 7.64
C LEU A 31 0.53 -6.30 7.48
N VAL A 32 0.47 -4.99 7.28
CA VAL A 32 1.67 -4.15 7.15
C VAL A 32 2.48 -4.14 8.46
N ASP A 33 1.82 -4.05 9.62
CA ASP A 33 2.49 -4.09 10.93
C ASP A 33 3.23 -5.43 11.15
N GLU A 34 2.60 -6.56 10.81
CA GLU A 34 3.20 -7.90 10.89
C GLU A 34 4.40 -8.06 9.93
N LEU A 35 4.28 -7.52 8.71
CA LEU A 35 5.37 -7.54 7.74
C LEU A 35 6.56 -6.67 8.18
N ASP A 36 6.33 -5.58 8.91
CA ASP A 36 7.40 -4.75 9.48
C ASP A 36 8.15 -5.44 10.61
N GLN A 37 7.48 -6.31 11.37
CA GLN A 37 8.08 -7.08 12.44
C GLN A 37 8.81 -8.34 11.95
N THR A 38 8.48 -8.82 10.75
CA THR A 38 9.04 -10.05 10.19
C THR A 38 10.37 -9.78 9.47
N ASP A 39 11.40 -10.59 9.75
CA ASP A 39 12.66 -10.52 8.99
C ASP A 39 12.53 -11.25 7.64
N LEU A 40 12.11 -10.50 6.62
CA LEU A 40 11.88 -11.01 5.28
C LEU A 40 13.18 -11.00 4.46
N VAL A 41 14.08 -11.93 4.77
CA VAL A 41 15.39 -12.04 4.10
C VAL A 41 15.23 -12.16 2.58
N GLY A 42 15.83 -11.22 1.83
CA GLY A 42 15.78 -11.22 0.37
C GLY A 42 14.50 -10.65 -0.23
N LEU A 43 13.61 -10.08 0.59
CA LEU A 43 12.37 -9.45 0.17
C LEU A 43 12.33 -7.98 0.66
N GLU A 44 11.84 -7.09 -0.19
CA GLU A 44 11.62 -5.69 0.13
C GLU A 44 10.13 -5.37 -0.06
N VAL A 45 9.46 -4.95 1.01
CA VAL A 45 8.04 -4.60 0.99
C VAL A 45 7.90 -3.09 0.80
N VAL A 46 7.13 -2.69 -0.22
CA VAL A 46 6.79 -1.30 -0.50
C VAL A 46 5.29 -1.13 -0.33
N VAL A 47 4.86 -0.21 0.53
CA VAL A 47 3.45 0.08 0.74
C VAL A 47 3.11 1.43 0.11
N LEU A 48 2.10 1.43 -0.75
CA LEU A 48 1.59 2.65 -1.35
C LEU A 48 0.48 3.21 -0.48
N VAL A 49 0.62 4.46 -0.06
CA VAL A 49 -0.33 5.13 0.83
C VAL A 49 -0.73 6.48 0.27
N ASN A 50 -1.89 6.96 0.69
CA ASN A 50 -2.33 8.34 0.47
C ASN A 50 -2.05 9.22 1.72
N PRO A 51 -2.19 10.55 1.65
CA PRO A 51 -1.86 11.45 2.76
C PRO A 51 -2.66 11.18 4.03
N GLU A 52 -3.91 10.73 3.91
CA GLU A 52 -4.78 10.44 5.07
C GLU A 52 -4.34 9.17 5.82
N GLN A 53 -3.47 8.36 5.21
CA GLN A 53 -3.01 7.07 5.73
C GLN A 53 -1.60 7.13 6.31
N GLU A 54 -0.81 8.13 5.93
CA GLU A 54 0.62 8.22 6.24
C GLU A 54 0.88 8.19 7.75
N GLU A 55 0.04 8.87 8.53
CA GLU A 55 0.14 8.93 10.01
C GLU A 55 0.02 7.55 10.68
N PHE A 56 -0.65 6.57 10.04
CA PHE A 56 -0.82 5.22 10.59
C PHE A 56 0.43 4.34 10.45
N PHE A 57 1.46 4.81 9.73
CA PHE A 57 2.67 4.04 9.41
C PHE A 57 3.96 4.80 9.74
N ALA A 58 3.89 5.81 10.62
CA ALA A 58 5.03 6.68 10.95
C ALA A 58 6.21 5.93 11.61
N ASP A 59 5.93 4.85 12.34
CA ASP A 59 6.91 4.13 13.16
C ASP A 59 7.44 2.84 12.50
N LEU A 60 7.18 2.63 11.20
CA LEU A 60 7.67 1.45 10.49
C LEU A 60 9.16 1.55 10.16
N SER A 61 9.88 0.45 10.34
CA SER A 61 11.35 0.42 10.25
C SER A 61 11.91 -0.38 9.08
N ARG A 62 11.16 -1.38 8.60
CA ARG A 62 11.58 -2.33 7.55
C ARG A 62 10.79 -2.16 6.26
N VAL A 63 9.53 -1.76 6.37
CA VAL A 63 8.65 -1.51 5.22
C VAL A 63 8.90 -0.12 4.64
N LYS A 64 8.94 -0.01 3.30
CA LYS A 64 9.10 1.29 2.63
C LYS A 64 7.76 1.90 2.28
N ILE A 65 7.49 3.08 2.80
CA ILE A 65 6.30 3.85 2.46
C ILE A 65 6.55 4.70 1.20
N ARG A 66 5.59 4.65 0.25
CA ARG A 66 5.56 5.52 -0.92
C ARG A 66 4.21 6.24 -0.98
N ARG A 67 4.27 7.56 -0.92
CA ARG A 67 3.09 8.41 -0.91
C ARG A 67 2.60 8.71 -2.33
N PHE A 68 1.29 8.63 -2.52
CA PHE A 68 0.57 9.01 -3.73
C PHE A 68 -0.63 9.91 -3.39
N PRO A 69 -1.16 10.67 -4.36
CA PRO A 69 -2.38 11.45 -4.15
C PRO A 69 -3.57 10.54 -3.78
N GLY A 70 -4.45 11.03 -2.92
CA GLY A 70 -5.71 10.35 -2.64
C GLY A 70 -6.62 10.33 -3.88
N LEU A 71 -7.28 9.20 -4.13
CA LEU A 71 -8.16 9.02 -5.30
C LEU A 71 -9.54 9.69 -5.14
N GLY A 72 -9.83 10.24 -3.95
CA GLY A 72 -11.11 10.84 -3.62
C GLY A 72 -12.29 9.86 -3.80
N GLY A 73 -13.48 10.40 -4.08
CA GLY A 73 -14.72 9.64 -4.34
C GLY A 73 -14.96 9.26 -5.79
N SER A 74 -14.06 9.61 -6.70
CA SER A 74 -14.25 9.39 -8.13
C SER A 74 -13.95 7.93 -8.51
N THR A 75 -14.96 7.24 -9.04
CA THR A 75 -14.79 5.91 -9.64
C THR A 75 -13.79 5.93 -10.80
N MET A 76 -13.78 7.00 -11.61
CA MET A 76 -12.87 7.12 -12.74
C MET A 76 -11.40 7.22 -12.28
N ALA A 77 -11.14 7.98 -11.20
CA ALA A 77 -9.80 8.07 -10.62
C ALA A 77 -9.31 6.70 -10.13
N ARG A 78 -10.20 5.90 -9.54
CA ARG A 78 -9.89 4.52 -9.12
C ARG A 78 -9.60 3.60 -10.29
N LEU A 79 -10.39 3.68 -11.37
CA LEU A 79 -10.14 2.89 -12.57
C LEU A 79 -8.80 3.26 -13.22
N LEU A 80 -8.50 4.55 -13.33
CA LEU A 80 -7.23 5.04 -13.86
C LEU A 80 -6.06 4.58 -12.99
N TRP A 81 -6.22 4.62 -11.66
CA TRP A 81 -5.22 4.12 -10.73
C TRP A 81 -4.91 2.64 -10.98
N ILE A 82 -5.92 1.78 -10.97
CA ILE A 82 -5.75 0.33 -11.07
C ILE A 82 -5.22 -0.10 -12.44
N HIS A 83 -5.71 0.51 -13.53
CA HIS A 83 -5.41 0.05 -14.89
C HIS A 83 -4.20 0.73 -15.54
N VAL A 84 -3.78 1.89 -15.03
CA VAL A 84 -2.71 2.69 -15.65
C VAL A 84 -1.62 3.03 -14.65
N VAL A 85 -1.97 3.71 -13.56
CA VAL A 85 -0.95 4.25 -12.64
C VAL A 85 -0.23 3.12 -11.90
N LEU A 86 -0.97 2.19 -11.29
CA LEU A 86 -0.40 1.10 -10.51
C LEU A 86 0.52 0.20 -11.37
N PRO A 87 0.14 -0.25 -12.58
CA PRO A 87 1.05 -0.98 -13.46
C PRO A 87 2.35 -0.24 -13.78
N LEU A 88 2.27 1.08 -14.05
CA LEU A 88 3.45 1.91 -14.30
C LEU A 88 4.34 2.00 -13.05
N VAL A 89 3.74 2.13 -11.86
CA VAL A 89 4.46 2.12 -10.58
C VAL A 89 5.15 0.77 -10.35
N CYS A 90 4.47 -0.35 -10.60
CA CYS A 90 5.05 -1.68 -10.50
C CYS A 90 6.25 -1.86 -11.44
N LEU A 91 6.13 -1.41 -12.70
CA LEU A 91 7.22 -1.44 -13.68
C LEU A 91 8.41 -0.59 -13.23
N PHE A 92 8.16 0.63 -12.77
CA PHE A 92 9.20 1.55 -12.31
C PHE A 92 9.95 1.02 -11.08
N LEU A 93 9.21 0.48 -10.10
CA LEU A 93 9.80 -0.05 -8.87
C LEU A 93 10.41 -1.46 -9.05
N ARG A 94 10.16 -2.11 -10.20
CA ARG A 94 10.43 -3.53 -10.45
C ARG A 94 9.83 -4.41 -9.36
N ALA A 95 8.61 -4.09 -8.96
CA ALA A 95 7.89 -4.75 -7.88
C ALA A 95 6.67 -5.49 -8.41
N ARG A 96 6.28 -6.56 -7.73
CA ARG A 96 5.01 -7.26 -7.99
C ARG A 96 3.95 -6.74 -7.02
N ALA A 97 2.85 -6.22 -7.55
CA ALA A 97 1.69 -5.91 -6.71
C ALA A 97 1.12 -7.20 -6.14
N LEU A 98 0.91 -7.22 -4.83
CA LEU A 98 0.09 -8.21 -4.16
C LEU A 98 -1.34 -7.66 -4.18
N HIS A 99 -2.23 -8.34 -4.90
CA HIS A 99 -3.67 -8.05 -4.94
C HIS A 99 -4.42 -8.99 -4.00
#